data_AF-A0AAV7VCA9-F1
#
_entry.id   AF-A0AAV7VCA9-F1
#
_cell.length_a   1.000
_cell.length_b   1.000
_cell.length_c   1.000
_cell.angle_alpha   90.00
_cell.angle_beta   90.00
_cell.angle_gamma   90.00
#
_symmetry.space_group_name_H-M   'P 1'
#
loop_
_entity.id
_entity.type
_entity.pdbx_description
1 polymer ?
#
loop_
_entity_poly.entity_id
_entity_poly.type
_entity_poly.pdbx_seq_one_letter_code
_entity_poly.pdbx_strand_id
1 'polypeptide(L)'
;MYDVLGLKPAPNNGTHGSLNHLLKVTAHKLAMPEEVFRPLATVWATPTLNEELGCMCDDQNKAEELNKCLSPNGTEERILEETTVVAGEHSYRKSEEGTEPELEIQRQSVQQISKEAAATPTSNHIKENGIDEHLVVPTTAKTDRNLLCGWPAVLHRTKYNILYLSDFESAYSETFMMTLRTSSTVSKQAVVSTIQEHLLNCVRLDLHISAGNSQSCSAYKADKQMSYGFLFPPQLSSSAEAKYDARLITNMIPVLPALKKNMELFSKGAGEEIFNRTQ
;
A
#
# COMPACT_ATOMS: atom_id res chain seq x y z
N MET A 1 25.48 11.54 26.26
CA MET A 1 26.76 12.07 26.78
C MET A 1 27.57 12.76 25.69
N TYR A 2 27.84 12.10 24.55
CA TYR A 2 28.54 12.70 23.40
C TYR A 2 27.95 14.06 22.97
N ASP A 3 26.61 14.19 22.90
CA ASP A 3 25.94 15.47 22.58
C ASP A 3 26.20 16.59 23.57
N VAL A 4 26.25 16.28 24.86
CA VAL A 4 26.55 17.25 25.94
C VAL A 4 28.02 17.69 25.87
N LEU A 5 28.90 16.79 25.43
CA LEU A 5 30.32 17.04 25.27
C LEU A 5 30.69 17.63 23.90
N GLY A 6 29.74 17.79 22.97
CA GLY A 6 30.01 18.25 21.61
C GLY A 6 30.90 17.32 20.78
N LEU A 7 30.89 16.02 21.10
CA LEU A 7 31.73 15.00 20.45
C LEU A 7 30.93 14.15 19.46
N LYS A 8 31.60 13.61 18.43
CA LYS A 8 31.02 12.63 17.52
C LYS A 8 30.98 11.24 18.18
N PRO A 9 29.82 10.58 18.29
CA PRO A 9 29.74 9.23 18.85
C PRO A 9 30.39 8.20 17.93
N ALA A 10 31.01 7.17 18.51
CA ALA A 10 31.39 5.96 17.80
C ALA A 10 30.15 5.15 17.37
N PRO A 11 30.23 4.26 16.36
CA PRO A 11 29.11 3.40 15.96
C PRO A 11 28.57 2.62 17.15
N ASN A 12 27.27 2.75 17.40
CA ASN A 12 26.59 2.11 18.51
C ASN A 12 25.11 1.87 18.14
N ASN A 13 24.40 1.09 18.95
CA ASN A 13 23.00 0.70 18.67
C ASN A 13 21.97 1.78 19.07
N GLY A 14 22.40 2.93 19.59
CA GLY A 14 21.51 4.02 19.97
C GLY A 14 21.10 4.88 18.78
N THR A 15 19.82 5.26 18.71
CA THR A 15 19.32 6.23 17.73
C THR A 15 19.72 7.64 18.14
N HIS A 16 20.76 8.18 17.48
CA HIS A 16 21.26 9.53 17.74
C HIS A 16 20.13 10.56 17.55
N GLY A 17 19.94 11.45 18.52
CA GLY A 17 18.88 12.46 18.52
C GLY A 17 17.55 12.06 19.16
N SER A 18 17.33 10.78 19.50
CA SER A 18 16.11 10.34 20.21
C SER A 18 15.91 11.03 21.57
N LEU A 19 17.00 11.39 22.25
CA LEU A 19 17.01 12.08 23.54
C LEU A 19 17.15 13.61 23.40
N ASN A 20 16.98 14.18 22.20
CA ASN A 20 17.09 15.62 21.97
C ASN A 20 16.10 16.44 22.83
N HIS A 21 14.93 15.88 23.14
CA HIS A 21 13.91 16.52 23.97
C HIS A 21 14.35 16.74 25.44
N LEU A 22 15.43 16.09 25.89
CA LEU A 22 16.01 16.29 27.22
C LEU A 22 17.06 17.41 27.26
N LEU A 23 17.49 17.89 26.10
CA LEU A 23 18.55 18.90 25.97
C LEU A 23 17.93 20.28 25.77
N LYS A 24 18.43 21.28 26.50
CA LYS A 24 18.04 22.69 26.28
C LYS A 24 18.45 23.20 24.89
N VAL A 25 19.58 22.72 24.40
CA VAL A 25 20.11 23.00 23.06
C VAL A 25 20.46 21.68 22.41
N THR A 26 19.93 21.45 21.22
CA THR A 26 20.14 20.21 20.47
C THR A 26 21.36 20.37 19.56
N ALA A 27 22.33 19.47 19.69
CA ALA A 27 23.53 19.47 18.85
C ALA A 27 23.34 18.65 17.56
N HIS A 28 22.49 17.63 17.60
CA HIS A 28 22.21 16.76 16.45
C HIS A 28 20.84 17.03 15.86
N LYS A 29 20.77 17.31 14.56
CA LYS A 29 19.51 17.46 13.81
C LYS A 29 19.14 16.11 13.18
N LEU A 30 17.94 15.61 13.51
CA LEU A 30 17.40 14.41 12.89
C LEU A 30 17.15 14.65 11.40
N ALA A 31 17.50 13.68 10.59
CA ALA A 31 17.17 13.62 9.17
C ALA A 31 16.66 12.22 8.83
N MET A 32 15.66 12.15 7.96
CA MET A 32 15.20 10.86 7.44
C MET A 32 16.29 10.26 6.54
N PRO A 33 16.55 8.95 6.65
CA PRO A 33 17.51 8.30 5.76
C PRO A 33 17.01 8.38 4.32
N GLU A 34 17.94 8.63 3.39
CA GLU A 34 17.63 8.67 1.98
C GLU A 34 17.33 7.25 1.46
N GLU A 35 16.33 7.17 0.60
CA GLU A 35 16.00 5.91 -0.06
C GLU A 35 17.11 5.47 -1.02
N VAL A 36 17.51 4.20 -0.94
CA VAL A 36 18.63 3.67 -1.72
C VAL A 36 18.19 3.25 -3.12
N PHE A 37 16.94 2.88 -3.30
CA PHE A 37 16.39 2.46 -4.58
C PHE A 37 14.97 2.96 -4.75
N ARG A 38 14.64 3.59 -5.89
CA ARG A 38 13.30 4.09 -6.19
C ARG A 38 12.41 2.99 -6.78
N PRO A 39 11.08 3.08 -6.64
CA PRO A 39 10.17 2.15 -7.27
C PRO A 39 10.37 2.10 -8.79
N LEU A 40 10.25 0.92 -9.37
CA LEU A 40 10.12 0.76 -10.80
C LEU A 40 8.74 1.26 -11.26
N ALA A 41 8.67 1.76 -12.50
CA ALA A 41 7.39 2.01 -13.13
C ALA A 41 6.67 0.68 -13.34
N THR A 42 5.40 0.60 -12.97
CA THR A 42 4.61 -0.62 -13.14
C THR A 42 4.42 -0.89 -14.64
N VAL A 43 5.07 -1.93 -15.16
CA VAL A 43 4.92 -2.38 -16.55
C VAL A 43 4.06 -3.64 -16.55
N TRP A 44 2.99 -3.67 -17.34
CA TRP A 44 2.18 -4.88 -17.44
C TRP A 44 2.89 -5.97 -18.21
N ALA A 45 2.89 -7.16 -17.62
CA ALA A 45 3.35 -8.35 -18.31
C ALA A 45 2.29 -8.80 -19.31
N THR A 46 2.73 -9.24 -20.49
CA THR A 46 1.85 -9.94 -21.42
C THR A 46 1.40 -11.26 -20.79
N PRO A 47 0.12 -11.66 -20.94
CA PRO A 47 -0.41 -12.91 -20.40
C PRO A 47 0.10 -14.10 -21.22
N THR A 48 1.40 -14.38 -21.13
CA THR A 48 2.04 -15.51 -21.77
C THR A 48 2.71 -16.32 -20.67
N LEU A 49 2.16 -17.53 -20.45
CA LEU A 49 2.49 -18.55 -19.44
C LEU A 49 1.79 -18.46 -18.07
N ASN A 50 0.46 -18.51 -18.09
CA ASN A 50 -0.35 -18.81 -16.89
C ASN A 50 -0.19 -20.28 -16.43
N GLU A 51 0.25 -21.18 -17.30
CA GLU A 51 0.31 -22.62 -17.05
C GLU A 51 1.49 -23.06 -16.17
N GLU A 52 2.56 -22.26 -16.08
CA GLU A 52 3.81 -22.68 -15.41
C GLU A 52 3.72 -22.60 -13.87
N LEU A 53 2.96 -21.64 -13.33
CA LEU A 53 2.93 -21.39 -11.88
C LEU A 53 1.91 -22.26 -11.12
N GLY A 54 0.96 -22.89 -11.81
CA GLY A 54 0.01 -23.87 -11.22
C GLY A 54 -1.00 -23.29 -10.21
N CYS A 55 -1.27 -21.99 -10.27
CA CYS A 55 -2.25 -21.29 -9.44
C CYS A 55 -3.66 -21.49 -9.99
N MET A 56 -4.65 -21.65 -9.11
CA MET A 56 -6.04 -21.88 -9.50
C MET A 56 -7.01 -21.21 -8.53
N CYS A 57 -8.18 -20.82 -9.04
CA CYS A 57 -9.35 -20.42 -8.29
C CYS A 57 -10.57 -21.06 -8.93
N ASP A 58 -11.48 -21.60 -8.12
CA ASP A 58 -12.63 -22.38 -8.61
C ASP A 58 -13.60 -21.52 -9.45
N ASP A 59 -13.65 -20.20 -9.21
CA ASP A 59 -14.42 -19.25 -10.02
C ASP A 59 -13.53 -18.60 -11.10
N GLN A 60 -13.12 -19.39 -12.10
CA GLN A 60 -12.22 -18.94 -13.17
C GLN A 60 -12.82 -17.78 -13.97
N ASN A 61 -14.13 -17.81 -14.26
CA ASN A 61 -14.80 -16.76 -15.01
C ASN A 61 -14.73 -15.40 -14.29
N LYS A 62 -15.02 -15.37 -12.98
CA LYS A 62 -14.91 -14.14 -12.19
C LYS A 62 -13.46 -13.70 -12.01
N ALA A 63 -12.53 -14.65 -11.89
CA ALA A 63 -11.10 -14.33 -11.80
C ALA A 63 -10.55 -13.68 -13.08
N GLU A 64 -10.95 -14.18 -14.25
CA GLU A 64 -10.57 -13.60 -15.55
C GLU A 64 -11.18 -12.22 -15.77
N GLU A 65 -12.44 -12.01 -15.40
CA GLU A 65 -13.10 -10.70 -15.46
C GLU A 65 -12.35 -9.66 -14.61
N LEU A 66 -12.06 -10.00 -13.37
CA LEU A 66 -11.35 -9.10 -12.45
C LEU A 66 -9.89 -8.86 -12.85
N ASN A 67 -9.24 -9.79 -13.57
CA ASN A 67 -7.91 -9.55 -14.14
C ASN A 67 -7.95 -8.46 -15.23
N LYS A 68 -9.08 -8.32 -15.95
CA LYS A 68 -9.29 -7.18 -16.86
C LYS A 68 -9.43 -5.86 -16.09
N CYS A 69 -9.96 -5.87 -14.88
CA CYS A 69 -10.04 -4.66 -14.05
C CYS A 69 -8.68 -4.20 -13.49
N LEU A 70 -7.68 -5.09 -13.43
CA LEU A 70 -6.29 -4.75 -13.07
C LEU A 70 -5.51 -4.11 -14.24
N SER A 71 -6.09 -4.11 -15.44
CA SER A 71 -5.50 -3.56 -16.67
C SER A 71 -5.60 -2.02 -16.70
N PRO A 72 -4.86 -1.32 -17.59
CA PRO A 72 -4.85 0.16 -17.73
C PRO A 72 -6.24 0.74 -17.75
N ASN A 73 -7.05 0.17 -18.64
CA ASN A 73 -8.34 0.69 -19.01
C ASN A 73 -9.36 0.50 -17.88
N GLY A 74 -9.17 -0.50 -17.01
CA GLY A 74 -10.00 -0.71 -15.82
C GLY A 74 -9.62 0.22 -14.65
N THR A 75 -8.39 0.73 -14.64
CA THR A 75 -7.94 1.72 -13.65
C THR A 75 -8.59 3.09 -13.92
N GLU A 76 -8.77 3.46 -15.20
CA GLU A 76 -9.53 4.65 -15.61
C GLU A 76 -11.02 4.55 -15.22
N GLU A 77 -11.65 3.39 -15.43
CA GLU A 77 -13.05 3.15 -15.09
C GLU A 77 -13.32 3.23 -13.57
N ARG A 78 -12.42 2.68 -12.74
CA ARG A 78 -12.50 2.82 -11.26
C ARG A 78 -12.36 4.27 -10.78
N ILE A 79 -11.54 5.08 -11.45
CA ILE A 79 -11.38 6.50 -11.14
C ILE A 79 -12.66 7.28 -11.50
N LEU A 80 -13.34 6.90 -12.58
CA LEU A 80 -14.61 7.50 -13.01
C LEU A 80 -15.79 7.09 -12.11
N GLU A 81 -15.89 5.83 -11.68
CA GLU A 81 -16.98 5.38 -10.80
C GLU A 81 -16.94 6.06 -9.42
N GLU A 82 -15.77 6.16 -8.77
CA GLU A 82 -15.65 6.84 -7.46
C GLU A 82 -15.92 8.36 -7.56
N THR A 83 -15.59 9.01 -8.68
CA THR A 83 -15.87 10.44 -8.88
C THR A 83 -17.37 10.71 -9.04
N THR A 84 -18.13 9.77 -9.59
CA THR A 84 -19.60 9.91 -9.75
C THR A 84 -20.38 9.70 -8.44
N VAL A 85 -19.87 8.86 -7.53
CA VAL A 85 -20.49 8.65 -6.21
C VAL A 85 -20.33 9.87 -5.30
N VAL A 86 -19.21 10.59 -5.39
CA VAL A 86 -18.95 11.79 -4.56
C VAL A 86 -19.78 13.01 -5.00
N ALA A 87 -20.25 13.05 -6.25
CA ALA A 87 -21.09 14.14 -6.76
C ALA A 87 -22.57 14.05 -6.32
N GLY A 88 -22.95 12.97 -5.64
CA GLY A 88 -24.34 12.57 -5.46
C GLY A 88 -25.01 12.92 -4.14
N GLU A 89 -24.43 13.70 -3.23
CA GLU A 89 -25.12 14.05 -1.98
C GLU A 89 -24.56 15.35 -1.38
N HIS A 90 -25.11 16.51 -1.73
CA HIS A 90 -25.20 17.68 -0.83
C HIS A 90 -26.20 18.71 -1.40
N SER A 91 -27.47 18.48 -1.09
CA SER A 91 -28.52 19.49 -1.21
C SER A 91 -28.34 20.53 -0.11
N TYR A 92 -27.98 21.76 -0.49
CA TYR A 92 -27.91 22.92 0.41
C TYR A 92 -29.32 23.30 0.89
N ARG A 93 -29.61 23.13 2.18
CA ARG A 93 -30.61 23.96 2.88
C ARG A 93 -29.92 25.14 3.55
N LYS A 94 -30.33 26.35 3.16
CA LYS A 94 -30.07 27.61 3.87
C LYS A 94 -30.89 27.68 5.15
N SER A 95 -30.26 28.07 6.25
CA SER A 95 -30.89 28.85 7.33
C SER A 95 -29.81 29.61 8.13
N GLU A 96 -30.22 30.76 8.66
CA GLU A 96 -29.45 31.99 8.89
C GLU A 96 -28.72 32.09 10.25
N GLU A 97 -27.73 33.00 10.26
CA GLU A 97 -27.23 33.91 11.32
C GLU A 97 -27.06 33.50 12.80
N GLY A 98 -25.84 33.74 13.31
CA GLY A 98 -25.52 33.81 14.74
C GLY A 98 -24.00 33.92 15.06
N THR A 99 -23.48 35.16 15.05
CA THR A 99 -22.39 35.78 15.85
C THR A 99 -21.05 35.06 16.18
N GLU A 100 -19.94 35.72 15.77
CA GLU A 100 -18.48 35.68 16.12
C GLU A 100 -18.04 35.24 17.54
N PRO A 101 -16.72 35.00 17.85
CA PRO A 101 -15.51 34.79 17.03
C PRO A 101 -14.51 33.76 17.66
N GLU A 102 -14.35 32.53 17.13
CA GLU A 102 -13.26 31.64 17.59
C GLU A 102 -12.66 30.77 16.47
N LEU A 103 -12.99 31.06 15.21
CA LEU A 103 -12.61 30.28 14.03
C LEU A 103 -11.68 31.01 13.03
N GLU A 104 -11.24 32.23 13.35
CA GLU A 104 -10.36 33.00 12.47
C GLU A 104 -8.87 32.60 12.60
N ILE A 105 -8.47 32.00 13.73
CA ILE A 105 -7.06 31.59 13.97
C ILE A 105 -6.71 30.30 13.19
N GLN A 106 -7.67 29.40 12.97
CA GLN A 106 -7.45 28.18 12.18
C GLN A 106 -7.49 28.42 10.66
N ARG A 107 -8.24 29.43 10.18
CA ARG A 107 -8.25 29.79 8.75
C ARG A 107 -6.92 30.40 8.29
N GLN A 108 -6.26 31.18 9.14
CA GLN A 108 -4.95 31.77 8.81
C GLN A 108 -3.83 30.72 8.73
N SER A 109 -3.91 29.65 9.54
CA SER A 109 -2.92 28.56 9.53
C SER A 109 -2.97 27.71 8.25
N VAL A 110 -4.16 27.49 7.69
CA VAL A 110 -4.36 26.68 6.47
C VAL A 110 -3.97 27.45 5.19
N GLN A 111 -4.12 28.77 5.18
CA GLN A 111 -3.70 29.61 4.04
C GLN A 111 -2.18 29.82 3.96
N GLN A 112 -1.45 29.64 5.06
CA GLN A 112 0.01 29.77 5.08
C GLN A 112 0.72 28.52 4.54
N ILE A 113 0.15 27.33 4.78
CA ILE A 113 0.67 26.04 4.26
C ILE A 113 0.52 25.95 2.73
N SER A 114 -0.48 26.60 2.15
CA SER A 114 -0.74 26.57 0.70
C SER A 114 0.12 27.54 -0.12
N LYS A 115 0.90 28.43 0.51
CA LYS A 115 1.78 29.40 -0.19
C LYS A 115 3.25 28.98 -0.32
N GLU A 116 3.70 27.93 0.39
CA GLU A 116 5.08 27.42 0.29
C GLU A 116 5.25 26.29 -0.73
N ALA A 117 4.16 25.71 -1.25
CA ALA A 117 4.20 24.67 -2.28
C ALA A 117 4.40 25.20 -3.72
N ALA A 118 4.49 26.53 -3.91
CA ALA A 118 4.53 27.18 -5.23
C ALA A 118 5.90 27.79 -5.60
N ALA A 119 7.01 27.25 -5.09
CA ALA A 119 8.37 27.68 -5.47
C ALA A 119 9.22 26.51 -5.95
N THR A 120 9.19 26.23 -7.26
CA THR A 120 10.25 25.46 -7.95
C THR A 120 10.93 26.39 -8.95
N PRO A 121 12.28 26.43 -9.04
CA PRO A 121 12.98 27.35 -9.91
C PRO A 121 12.96 26.87 -11.37
N THR A 122 12.83 27.85 -12.26
CA THR A 122 12.92 27.76 -13.72
C THR A 122 14.28 27.28 -14.21
N SER A 123 14.29 26.34 -15.15
CA SER A 123 15.43 26.14 -16.07
C SER A 123 14.91 25.94 -17.50
N ASN A 124 15.49 26.71 -18.42
CA ASN A 124 15.10 26.88 -19.81
C ASN A 124 15.64 25.77 -20.73
N HIS A 125 14.87 25.45 -21.76
CA HIS A 125 15.26 24.99 -23.10
C HIS A 125 16.21 23.77 -23.24
N ILE A 126 15.66 22.66 -23.76
CA ILE A 126 15.96 22.08 -25.09
C ILE A 126 14.75 21.18 -25.44
N LYS A 127 14.13 21.42 -26.60
CA LYS A 127 13.19 20.49 -27.23
C LYS A 127 14.01 19.57 -28.11
N GLU A 128 13.90 18.26 -27.94
CA GLU A 128 14.12 17.29 -29.02
C GLU A 128 13.33 16.00 -28.73
N ASN A 129 12.91 15.35 -29.80
CA ASN A 129 11.75 14.47 -29.91
C ASN A 129 11.91 13.09 -29.26
N GLY A 130 10.81 12.50 -28.78
CA GLY A 130 10.70 11.05 -28.64
C GLY A 130 9.77 10.56 -27.52
N ILE A 131 8.58 10.08 -27.92
CA ILE A 131 7.75 9.04 -27.26
C ILE A 131 7.46 9.26 -25.76
N ASP A 132 6.32 9.87 -25.44
CA ASP A 132 5.76 9.86 -24.08
C ASP A 132 5.37 8.42 -23.69
N GLU A 133 6.22 7.73 -22.95
CA GLU A 133 5.78 6.66 -22.06
C GLU A 133 4.94 7.33 -20.95
N HIS A 134 3.63 7.13 -21.01
CA HIS A 134 2.67 7.67 -20.07
C HIS A 134 2.98 7.11 -18.66
N LEU A 135 3.72 7.88 -17.85
CA LEU A 135 3.94 7.60 -16.43
C LEU A 135 2.58 7.69 -15.72
N VAL A 136 1.90 6.55 -15.56
CA VAL A 136 0.67 6.46 -14.77
C VAL A 136 1.06 6.53 -13.29
N VAL A 137 1.15 7.76 -12.76
CA VAL A 137 1.07 7.98 -11.32
C VAL A 137 -0.41 7.92 -10.94
N PRO A 138 -0.88 6.99 -10.10
CA PRO A 138 -2.27 6.97 -9.67
C PRO A 138 -2.61 8.30 -8.99
N THR A 139 -3.77 8.85 -9.32
CA THR A 139 -4.32 10.09 -8.74
C THR A 139 -4.30 10.05 -7.21
N THR A 140 -3.93 11.18 -6.62
CA THR A 140 -3.63 11.41 -5.19
C THR A 140 -4.74 10.99 -4.20
N ALA A 141 -5.96 10.72 -4.65
CA ALA A 141 -7.08 10.40 -3.77
C ALA A 141 -7.04 8.98 -3.18
N LYS A 142 -6.49 7.99 -3.90
CA LYS A 142 -6.45 6.58 -3.44
C LYS A 142 -5.21 6.27 -2.59
N THR A 143 -4.11 6.96 -2.86
CA THR A 143 -2.84 6.85 -2.11
C THR A 143 -2.97 7.29 -0.65
N ASP A 144 -3.87 8.21 -0.34
CA ASP A 144 -3.94 8.83 0.98
C ASP A 144 -4.59 7.94 2.04
N ARG A 145 -5.42 6.96 1.65
CA ARG A 145 -6.18 6.13 2.61
C ARG A 145 -5.27 5.25 3.45
N ASN A 146 -4.32 4.57 2.82
CA ASN A 146 -3.55 3.50 3.44
C ASN A 146 -2.09 3.90 3.70
N LEU A 147 -1.65 5.09 3.27
CA LEU A 147 -0.28 5.59 3.41
C LEU A 147 -0.23 6.90 4.20
N LEU A 148 -0.93 6.93 5.33
CA LEU A 148 -1.06 8.12 6.20
C LEU A 148 0.29 8.70 6.66
N CYS A 149 1.32 7.86 6.77
CA CYS A 149 2.67 8.25 7.19
C CYS A 149 3.65 8.32 6.01
N GLY A 150 3.14 8.37 4.78
CA GLY A 150 3.93 8.29 3.55
C GLY A 150 4.48 6.88 3.28
N TRP A 151 5.33 6.78 2.27
CA TRP A 151 5.93 5.52 1.87
C TRP A 151 7.18 5.20 2.70
N PRO A 152 7.24 4.02 3.35
CA PRO A 152 8.49 3.52 3.91
C PRO A 152 9.57 3.41 2.83
N ALA A 153 10.66 4.16 3.02
CA ALA A 153 11.83 4.15 2.16
C ALA A 153 12.55 2.80 2.22
N VAL A 154 12.95 2.29 1.06
CA VAL A 154 13.73 1.06 0.96
C VAL A 154 15.23 1.37 1.07
N LEU A 155 15.84 0.95 2.19
CA LEU A 155 17.23 1.27 2.53
C LEU A 155 18.26 0.23 2.04
N HIS A 156 17.84 -0.74 1.23
CA HIS A 156 18.71 -1.75 0.64
C HIS A 156 18.51 -1.85 -0.87
N ARG A 157 19.53 -2.34 -1.58
CA ARG A 157 19.47 -2.47 -3.04
C ARG A 157 18.53 -3.61 -3.44
N THR A 158 17.34 -3.25 -3.92
CA THR A 158 16.40 -4.21 -4.49
C THR A 158 15.54 -3.53 -5.54
N LYS A 159 15.23 -4.26 -6.62
CA LYS A 159 14.23 -3.83 -7.58
C LYS A 159 12.84 -4.14 -7.01
N TYR A 160 11.98 -3.14 -6.95
CA TYR A 160 10.63 -3.31 -6.46
C TYR A 160 9.62 -2.46 -7.22
N ASN A 161 8.40 -2.97 -7.28
CA ASN A 161 7.22 -2.32 -7.84
C ASN A 161 6.28 -1.94 -6.71
N ILE A 162 5.52 -0.87 -6.91
CA ILE A 162 4.40 -0.54 -6.03
C ILE A 162 3.12 -1.02 -6.71
N LEU A 163 2.37 -1.87 -6.01
CA LEU A 163 1.08 -2.38 -6.49
C LEU A 163 -0.04 -1.77 -5.66
N TYR A 164 -0.99 -1.15 -6.35
CA TYR A 164 -2.15 -0.49 -5.76
C TYR A 164 -3.38 -1.38 -5.94
N LEU A 165 -3.92 -1.89 -4.84
CA LEU A 165 -5.10 -2.73 -4.83
C LEU A 165 -6.23 -2.04 -4.06
N SER A 166 -7.43 -2.63 -4.06
CA SER A 166 -8.64 -1.95 -3.56
C SER A 166 -8.54 -1.54 -2.08
N ASP A 167 -8.00 -2.42 -1.23
CA ASP A 167 -7.96 -2.22 0.23
C ASP A 167 -6.55 -2.06 0.80
N PHE A 168 -5.52 -2.25 -0.01
CA PHE A 168 -4.13 -2.17 0.44
C PHE A 168 -3.20 -1.85 -0.71
N GLU A 169 -2.04 -1.29 -0.39
CA GLU A 169 -0.92 -1.21 -1.31
C GLU A 169 0.20 -2.14 -0.87
N SER A 170 0.98 -2.61 -1.82
CA SER A 170 2.13 -3.47 -1.56
C SER A 170 3.37 -2.98 -2.28
N ALA A 171 4.53 -3.21 -1.67
CA ALA A 171 5.83 -3.05 -2.33
C ALA A 171 6.38 -4.44 -2.67
N TYR A 172 6.32 -4.82 -3.94
CA TYR A 172 6.71 -6.15 -4.40
C TYR A 172 8.13 -6.16 -4.94
N SER A 173 8.99 -7.03 -4.43
CA SER A 173 10.35 -7.18 -4.94
C SER A 173 10.43 -8.28 -5.99
N GLU A 174 10.85 -7.93 -7.20
CA GLU A 174 11.16 -8.91 -8.25
C GLU A 174 12.38 -9.76 -7.89
N THR A 175 13.33 -9.20 -7.15
CA THR A 175 14.56 -9.89 -6.75
C THR A 175 14.28 -11.03 -5.77
N PHE A 176 13.32 -10.83 -4.86
CA PHE A 176 12.95 -11.85 -3.88
C PHE A 176 11.67 -12.60 -4.25
N MET A 177 11.01 -12.21 -5.35
CA MET A 177 9.70 -12.71 -5.77
C MET A 177 8.65 -12.64 -4.64
N MET A 178 8.71 -11.63 -3.79
CA MET A 178 7.79 -11.51 -2.64
C MET A 178 7.51 -10.05 -2.29
N THR A 179 6.37 -9.84 -1.63
CA THR A 179 6.04 -8.54 -1.06
C THR A 179 6.91 -8.23 0.14
N LEU A 180 7.58 -7.08 0.10
CA LEU A 180 8.41 -6.54 1.19
C LEU A 180 7.53 -5.98 2.32
N ARG A 181 6.41 -5.36 1.96
CA ARG A 181 5.44 -4.77 2.88
C ARG A 181 4.09 -4.55 2.23
N THR A 182 3.03 -4.64 3.03
CA THR A 182 1.69 -4.15 2.71
C THR A 182 1.33 -3.00 3.64
N SER A 183 0.58 -2.02 3.13
CA SER A 183 -0.04 -0.97 3.93
C SER A 183 -1.54 -1.01 3.71
N SER A 184 -2.31 -0.95 4.79
CA SER A 184 -3.77 -0.97 4.74
C SER A 184 -4.35 -0.27 5.96
N THR A 185 -5.42 0.49 5.78
CA THR A 185 -6.16 1.13 6.85
C THR A 185 -7.50 0.40 7.06
N VAL A 186 -7.61 -0.26 8.21
CA VAL A 186 -8.81 -0.98 8.62
C VAL A 186 -9.72 -0.01 9.39
N SER A 187 -10.96 0.17 8.92
CA SER A 187 -11.96 0.99 9.60
C SER A 187 -12.45 0.31 10.88
N LYS A 188 -12.86 1.10 11.87
CA LYS A 188 -13.53 0.61 13.09
C LYS A 188 -14.83 -0.15 12.82
N GLN A 189 -15.39 -0.05 11.62
CA GLN A 189 -16.64 -0.71 11.20
C GLN A 189 -16.39 -1.90 10.26
N ALA A 190 -15.14 -2.17 9.88
CA ALA A 190 -14.75 -3.27 9.00
C ALA A 190 -15.02 -4.69 9.57
N VAL A 191 -16.06 -5.36 9.09
CA VAL A 191 -16.41 -6.71 9.57
C VAL A 191 -15.38 -7.75 9.11
N VAL A 192 -14.88 -8.58 10.04
CA VAL A 192 -14.12 -9.79 9.68
C VAL A 192 -15.05 -10.75 8.99
N SER A 193 -14.85 -10.90 7.68
CA SER A 193 -15.72 -11.72 6.88
C SER A 193 -15.25 -13.16 6.81
N THR A 194 -16.20 -14.10 6.85
CA THR A 194 -15.91 -15.51 6.60
C THR A 194 -15.47 -15.70 5.16
N ILE A 195 -14.39 -16.45 4.97
CA ILE A 195 -13.94 -16.87 3.63
C ILE A 195 -14.78 -18.06 3.21
N GLN A 196 -15.39 -17.97 2.03
CA GLN A 196 -16.16 -19.06 1.45
C GLN A 196 -15.25 -20.25 1.10
N GLU A 197 -15.77 -21.47 1.20
CA GLU A 197 -14.96 -22.69 1.00
C GLU A 197 -14.24 -22.73 -0.35
N HIS A 198 -14.91 -22.31 -1.43
CA HIS A 198 -14.33 -22.25 -2.78
C HIS A 198 -13.17 -21.25 -2.91
N LEU A 199 -13.02 -20.32 -1.95
CA LEU A 199 -11.89 -19.39 -1.93
C LEU A 199 -10.73 -19.90 -1.08
N LEU A 200 -10.88 -20.93 -0.26
CA LEU A 200 -9.81 -21.32 0.69
C LEU A 200 -8.48 -21.62 0.00
N ASN A 201 -8.52 -22.31 -1.14
CA ASN A 201 -7.35 -22.67 -1.94
C ASN A 201 -7.18 -21.81 -3.20
N CYS A 202 -7.90 -20.69 -3.30
CA CYS A 202 -7.84 -19.79 -4.43
C CYS A 202 -6.59 -18.90 -4.36
N VAL A 203 -5.79 -18.95 -5.43
CA VAL A 203 -4.71 -18.01 -5.74
C VAL A 203 -4.84 -17.55 -7.19
N ARG A 204 -4.80 -16.24 -7.39
CA ARG A 204 -4.82 -15.61 -8.73
C ARG A 204 -3.45 -15.12 -9.12
N LEU A 205 -3.18 -15.17 -10.42
CA LEU A 205 -2.00 -14.53 -10.99
C LEU A 205 -2.19 -13.01 -10.97
N ASP A 206 -1.08 -12.29 -10.82
CA ASP A 206 -1.03 -10.84 -10.91
C ASP A 206 -0.39 -10.46 -12.24
N LEU A 207 -1.14 -9.74 -13.09
CA LEU A 207 -0.67 -9.36 -14.43
C LEU A 207 0.33 -8.19 -14.41
N HIS A 208 0.49 -7.52 -13.27
CA HIS A 208 1.50 -6.47 -13.10
C HIS A 208 2.91 -7.04 -13.00
N ILE A 209 3.06 -8.32 -12.66
CA ILE A 209 4.35 -8.98 -12.49
C ILE A 209 4.47 -10.15 -13.45
N SER A 210 5.63 -10.28 -14.10
CA SER A 210 5.88 -11.40 -15.01
C SER A 210 5.95 -12.74 -14.28
N ALA A 211 5.65 -13.84 -14.98
CA ALA A 211 5.74 -15.17 -14.40
C ALA A 211 7.16 -15.51 -13.90
N GLY A 212 8.20 -15.05 -14.61
CA GLY A 212 9.60 -15.26 -14.22
C GLY A 212 10.04 -14.48 -12.96
N ASN A 213 9.27 -13.47 -12.56
CA ASN A 213 9.47 -12.71 -11.32
C ASN A 213 8.45 -13.08 -10.24
N SER A 214 7.65 -14.12 -10.45
CA SER A 214 6.57 -14.56 -9.57
C SER A 214 6.90 -15.88 -8.87
N GLN A 215 6.25 -16.13 -7.73
CA GLN A 215 6.35 -17.43 -7.03
C GLN A 215 5.58 -18.53 -7.78
N SER A 216 5.79 -19.79 -7.39
CA SER A 216 5.09 -20.95 -7.96
C SER A 216 4.11 -21.57 -6.96
N CYS A 217 2.82 -21.62 -7.32
CA CYS A 217 1.80 -22.32 -6.53
C CYS A 217 1.99 -23.84 -6.57
N SER A 218 2.43 -24.39 -7.70
CA SER A 218 2.71 -25.83 -7.81
C SER A 218 3.86 -26.26 -6.90
N ALA A 219 4.87 -25.42 -6.70
CA ALA A 219 5.95 -25.66 -5.74
C ALA A 219 5.43 -25.80 -4.30
N TYR A 220 4.57 -24.89 -3.85
CA TYR A 220 3.95 -24.98 -2.51
C TYR A 220 3.00 -26.16 -2.34
N LYS A 221 2.34 -26.60 -3.42
CA LYS A 221 1.50 -27.81 -3.38
C LYS A 221 2.33 -29.08 -3.24
N ALA A 222 3.54 -29.10 -3.82
CA ALA A 222 4.45 -30.24 -3.78
C ALA A 222 5.26 -30.33 -2.47
N ASP A 223 5.52 -29.20 -1.81
CA ASP A 223 6.30 -29.12 -0.57
C ASP A 223 5.44 -29.45 0.67
N LYS A 224 5.99 -30.25 1.59
CA LYS A 224 5.34 -30.60 2.87
C LYS A 224 5.83 -29.76 4.04
N GLN A 225 7.00 -29.15 3.93
CA GLN A 225 7.63 -28.34 4.97
C GLN A 225 7.32 -26.86 4.81
N MET A 226 6.99 -26.43 3.59
CA MET A 226 6.63 -25.05 3.27
C MET A 226 5.20 -24.96 2.77
N SER A 227 4.46 -23.98 3.29
CA SER A 227 3.15 -23.55 2.77
C SER A 227 3.27 -22.08 2.37
N TYR A 228 2.18 -21.51 1.89
CA TYR A 228 2.03 -20.07 1.74
C TYR A 228 0.95 -19.48 2.65
N GLY A 229 1.06 -18.17 2.87
CA GLY A 229 0.06 -17.30 3.49
C GLY A 229 -0.06 -15.99 2.71
N PHE A 230 -0.87 -15.05 3.22
CA PHE A 230 -1.11 -13.75 2.61
C PHE A 230 -0.71 -12.63 3.58
N LEU A 231 0.03 -11.62 3.09
CA LEU A 231 0.50 -10.53 3.96
C LEU A 231 -0.65 -9.57 4.33
N PHE A 232 -1.43 -9.14 3.34
CA PHE A 232 -2.75 -8.56 3.59
C PHE A 232 -3.81 -9.67 3.74
N PRO A 233 -4.55 -9.74 4.87
CA PRO A 233 -5.49 -10.82 5.14
C PRO A 233 -6.80 -10.67 4.34
N PRO A 234 -7.18 -11.66 3.50
CA PRO A 234 -8.42 -11.60 2.70
C PRO A 234 -9.72 -11.51 3.53
N GLN A 235 -9.68 -11.84 4.83
CA GLN A 235 -10.84 -11.72 5.72
C GLN A 235 -11.23 -10.26 5.97
N LEU A 236 -10.27 -9.33 5.86
CA LEU A 236 -10.45 -7.90 6.10
C LEU A 236 -10.81 -7.11 4.82
N SER A 237 -10.93 -7.79 3.68
CA SER A 237 -11.35 -7.16 2.43
C SER A 237 -12.77 -6.56 2.57
N SER A 238 -12.94 -5.35 2.06
CA SER A 238 -14.17 -4.56 2.17
C SER A 238 -15.31 -5.06 1.27
N SER A 239 -14.98 -5.75 0.16
CA SER A 239 -15.94 -6.29 -0.81
C SER A 239 -15.57 -7.70 -1.26
N ALA A 240 -16.48 -8.38 -1.98
CA ALA A 240 -16.23 -9.70 -2.54
C ALA A 240 -15.12 -9.66 -3.62
N GLU A 241 -15.03 -8.57 -4.37
CA GLU A 241 -14.03 -8.33 -5.41
C GLU A 241 -12.66 -8.08 -4.77
N ALA A 242 -12.61 -7.28 -3.70
CA ALA A 242 -11.37 -7.02 -2.96
C ALA A 242 -10.81 -8.27 -2.26
N LYS A 243 -11.64 -9.28 -1.97
CA LYS A 243 -11.16 -10.61 -1.51
C LYS A 243 -10.34 -11.33 -2.55
N TYR A 244 -10.64 -11.13 -3.83
CA TYR A 244 -9.86 -11.70 -4.90
C TYR A 244 -8.55 -10.94 -5.11
N ASP A 245 -8.55 -9.61 -4.97
CA ASP A 245 -7.31 -8.80 -4.98
C ASP A 245 -6.36 -9.23 -3.85
N ALA A 246 -6.89 -9.52 -2.66
CA ALA A 246 -6.12 -10.04 -1.54
C ALA A 246 -5.55 -11.46 -1.79
N ARG A 247 -6.01 -12.17 -2.83
CA ARG A 247 -5.56 -13.52 -3.20
C ARG A 247 -4.66 -13.55 -4.43
N LEU A 248 -4.14 -12.40 -4.85
CA LEU A 248 -3.11 -12.32 -5.86
C LEU A 248 -1.81 -12.97 -5.36
N ILE A 249 -1.09 -13.58 -6.29
CA ILE A 249 0.19 -14.26 -6.04
C ILE A 249 1.26 -13.30 -5.51
N THR A 250 1.16 -12.01 -5.81
CA THR A 250 2.06 -10.96 -5.30
C THR A 250 1.86 -10.70 -3.80
N ASN A 251 0.66 -10.91 -3.27
CA ASN A 251 0.38 -10.85 -1.83
C ASN A 251 0.77 -12.15 -1.09
N MET A 252 1.27 -13.17 -1.81
CA MET A 252 1.68 -14.44 -1.25
C MET A 252 3.05 -14.37 -0.59
N ILE A 253 3.17 -14.99 0.59
CA ILE A 253 4.44 -15.17 1.29
C ILE A 253 4.67 -16.64 1.67
N PRO A 254 5.92 -17.12 1.65
CA PRO A 254 6.27 -18.44 2.19
C PRO A 254 6.07 -18.45 3.71
N VAL A 255 5.35 -19.44 4.22
CA VAL A 255 5.05 -19.59 5.65
C VAL A 255 5.11 -21.05 6.06
N LEU A 256 5.80 -21.33 7.16
CA LEU A 256 5.80 -22.66 7.76
C LEU A 256 4.38 -23.05 8.19
N PRO A 257 3.92 -24.30 7.94
CA PRO A 257 2.57 -24.73 8.28
C PRO A 257 2.14 -24.47 9.73
N ALA A 258 3.08 -24.55 10.69
CA ALA A 258 2.83 -24.24 12.10
C ALA A 258 2.55 -22.74 12.33
N LEU A 259 3.25 -21.85 11.62
CA LEU A 259 3.10 -20.40 11.74
C LEU A 259 1.85 -19.88 11.04
N LYS A 260 1.42 -20.54 9.96
CA LYS A 260 0.24 -20.16 9.17
C LYS A 260 -1.01 -19.99 10.04
N LYS A 261 -1.27 -20.93 10.95
CA LYS A 261 -2.41 -20.86 11.88
C LYS A 261 -2.36 -19.64 12.80
N ASN A 262 -1.17 -19.30 13.29
CA ASN A 262 -0.99 -18.13 14.16
C ASN A 262 -1.21 -16.82 13.40
N MET A 263 -0.76 -16.75 12.14
CA MET A 263 -1.03 -15.58 11.29
C MET A 263 -2.52 -15.44 11.01
N GLU A 264 -3.21 -16.52 10.65
CA GLU A 264 -4.66 -16.50 10.42
C GLU A 264 -5.44 -16.10 11.69
N LEU A 265 -5.03 -16.61 12.85
CA LEU A 265 -5.63 -16.25 14.13
C LEU A 265 -5.37 -14.78 14.47
N PHE A 266 -4.15 -14.30 14.27
CA PHE A 266 -3.80 -12.89 14.49
C PHE A 266 -4.61 -11.97 13.59
N SER A 267 -4.76 -12.28 12.30
CA SER A 267 -5.56 -11.47 11.38
C SER A 267 -7.05 -11.44 11.74
N LYS A 268 -7.61 -12.57 12.19
CA LYS A 268 -8.98 -12.62 12.70
C LYS A 268 -9.13 -11.84 14.00
N GLY A 269 -8.23 -12.09 14.96
CA GLY A 269 -8.23 -11.46 16.28
C GLY A 269 -8.01 -9.96 16.20
N ALA A 270 -7.07 -9.47 15.38
CA ALA A 270 -6.90 -8.04 15.13
C ALA A 270 -8.19 -7.43 14.56
N GLY A 271 -8.83 -8.14 13.64
CA GLY A 271 -10.13 -7.72 13.11
C GLY A 271 -11.29 -7.83 14.10
N GLU A 272 -11.21 -8.58 15.19
CA GLU A 272 -12.28 -8.68 16.22
C GLU A 272 -12.00 -7.80 17.44
N GLU A 273 -10.74 -7.64 17.85
CA GLU A 273 -10.30 -6.90 19.03
C GLU A 273 -10.28 -5.38 18.77
N ILE A 274 -10.10 -4.95 17.51
CA ILE A 274 -10.39 -3.57 17.07
C ILE A 274 -11.85 -3.18 17.36
N PHE A 275 -12.77 -4.16 17.41
CA PHE A 275 -14.21 -3.92 17.60
C PHE A 275 -14.62 -3.96 19.08
N ASN A 276 -14.00 -4.84 19.87
CA ASN A 276 -14.42 -5.07 21.26
C ASN A 276 -13.85 -4.09 22.29
N ARG A 277 -12.91 -3.20 21.94
CA ARG A 277 -12.37 -2.19 22.88
C ARG A 277 -13.19 -0.89 22.99
N THR A 278 -14.41 -0.84 22.44
CA THR A 278 -15.26 0.37 22.44
C THR A 278 -16.70 0.17 22.92
N GLN A 279 -16.97 -0.86 23.72
CA GLN A 279 -18.18 -0.89 24.56
C GLN A 279 -17.86 -0.48 26.00
#